data_AF-A0A3D4LMR1-F1
#
_entry.id   AF-A0A3D4LMR1-F1
#
_cell.length_a   1.000
_cell.length_b   1.000
_cell.length_c   1.000
_cell.angle_alpha   90.00
_cell.angle_beta   90.00
_cell.angle_gamma   90.00
#
_symmetry.space_group_name_H-M   'P 1'
#
loop_
_entity.id
_entity.type
_entity.pdbx_description
1 polymer ?
#
loop_
_entity_poly.entity_id
_entity_poly.type
_entity_poly.pdbx_seq_one_letter_code
_entity_poly.pdbx_strand_id
1 'polypeptide(L)'
;MFNTQEELKNLPDSPGVYQMKNAFGEIIYVGKAKNLKKRVRQYFQSKAHIPKIQAMIKNIYEFEYIITDNEVEALILEANYIKKYRPKYNTLLRDDKQYPYI
;
A
#
# COMPACT_ATOMS: atom_id res chain seq x y z
N MET A 1 16.39 5.65 11.93
CA MET A 1 15.14 4.99 12.38
C MET A 1 14.00 5.58 11.58
N PHE A 2 13.12 4.78 11.00
CA PHE A 2 11.97 5.27 10.24
C PHE A 2 10.93 5.87 11.20
N ASN A 3 10.60 7.15 11.04
CA ASN A 3 9.57 7.82 11.84
C ASN A 3 8.26 7.91 11.05
N THR A 4 7.38 6.94 11.25
CA THR A 4 6.11 6.84 10.54
C THR A 4 5.27 8.12 10.63
N GLN A 5 5.27 8.83 11.76
CA GLN A 5 4.43 10.03 11.92
C GLN A 5 4.91 11.22 11.09
N GLU A 6 6.24 11.38 10.93
CA GLU A 6 6.83 12.43 10.10
C GLU A 6 6.64 12.10 8.62
N GLU A 7 6.87 10.86 8.22
CA GLU A 7 6.70 10.40 6.83
C GLU A 7 5.25 10.56 6.35
N LEU A 8 4.27 10.33 7.24
CA LEU A 8 2.85 10.56 6.91
C LEU A 8 2.52 12.03 6.62
N LYS A 9 3.32 13.00 7.09
CA LYS A 9 3.14 14.43 6.80
C LYS A 9 3.60 14.77 5.37
N ASN A 10 4.62 14.08 4.88
CA ASN A 10 5.25 14.31 3.59
C ASN A 10 4.52 13.63 2.41
N LEU A 11 3.48 12.83 2.68
CA LEU A 11 2.72 12.17 1.62
C LEU A 11 2.01 13.17 0.69
N PRO A 12 2.10 12.95 -0.64
CA PRO A 12 1.49 13.83 -1.63
C PRO A 12 -0.02 13.60 -1.75
N ASP A 13 -0.72 14.66 -2.15
CA ASP A 13 -2.14 14.64 -2.51
C ASP A 13 -2.37 14.20 -3.98
N SER A 14 -1.63 13.19 -4.43
CA SER A 14 -1.57 12.72 -5.83
C SER A 14 -1.91 11.23 -5.95
N PRO A 15 -2.33 10.75 -7.14
CA PRO A 15 -2.46 9.32 -7.40
C PRO A 15 -1.10 8.63 -7.42
N GLY A 16 -1.10 7.33 -7.17
CA GLY A 16 0.13 6.55 -7.20
C GLY A 16 0.02 5.19 -6.55
N VAL A 17 1.16 4.52 -6.42
CA VAL A 17 1.30 3.20 -5.80
C VAL A 17 2.12 3.33 -4.52
N TYR A 18 1.67 2.69 -3.44
CA TYR A 18 2.41 2.59 -2.18
C TYR A 18 2.84 1.16 -1.92
N GLN A 19 3.99 1.01 -1.27
CA GLN A 19 4.62 -0.26 -0.91
C GLN A 19 4.85 -0.25 0.60
N MET A 20 4.33 -1.25 1.29
CA MET A 20 4.57 -1.44 2.72
C MET A 20 5.65 -2.50 2.88
N LYS A 21 6.65 -2.21 3.71
CA LYS A 21 7.79 -3.11 3.95
C LYS A 21 7.92 -3.49 5.41
N ASN A 22 8.47 -4.66 5.66
CA ASN A 22 8.79 -5.12 7.02
C ASN A 22 10.18 -4.64 7.46
N ALA A 23 10.58 -5.01 8.68
CA ALA A 23 11.87 -4.62 9.26
C ALA A 23 13.10 -5.17 8.53
N PHE A 24 12.90 -6.13 7.63
CA PHE A 24 13.94 -6.70 6.77
C PHE A 24 14.00 -6.03 5.38
N GLY A 25 13.16 -5.02 5.14
CA GLY A 25 13.06 -4.32 3.86
C GLY A 25 12.23 -5.07 2.79
N GLU A 26 11.58 -6.17 3.15
CA GLU A 26 10.78 -6.96 2.21
C GLU A 26 9.42 -6.29 1.99
N ILE A 27 8.98 -6.21 0.73
CA ILE A 27 7.66 -5.68 0.38
C ILE A 27 6.60 -6.71 0.80
N ILE A 28 5.81 -6.36 1.81
CA ILE A 28 4.76 -7.21 2.37
C ILE A 28 3.38 -6.88 1.80
N TYR A 29 3.19 -5.66 1.27
CA TYR A 29 1.96 -5.24 0.61
C TYR A 29 2.22 -4.13 -0.41
N VAL A 30 1.46 -4.14 -1.51
CA VAL A 30 1.42 -3.10 -2.53
C VAL A 30 -0.04 -2.70 -2.75
N GLY A 31 -0.32 -1.41 -2.86
CA GLY A 31 -1.65 -0.94 -3.24
C GLY A 31 -1.60 0.37 -4.01
N LYS A 32 -2.63 0.63 -4.81
CA LYS A 32 -2.82 1.93 -5.47
C LYS A 32 -3.72 2.88 -4.70
N ALA A 33 -3.56 4.18 -4.95
CA ALA A 33 -4.40 5.23 -4.39
C ALA A 33 -4.70 6.31 -5.42
N LYS A 34 -5.92 6.88 -5.37
CA LYS A 34 -6.23 8.15 -6.05
C LYS A 34 -5.56 9.34 -5.36
N ASN A 35 -5.31 9.19 -4.06
CA ASN A 35 -4.63 10.16 -3.20
C ASN A 35 -3.83 9.38 -2.16
N LEU A 36 -2.50 9.39 -2.31
CA LEU A 36 -1.57 8.64 -1.47
C LEU A 36 -1.69 9.04 0.01
N LYS A 37 -1.75 10.34 0.30
CA LYS A 37 -1.89 10.88 1.66
C LYS A 37 -3.10 10.32 2.40
N LYS A 38 -4.30 10.40 1.81
CA LYS A 38 -5.54 9.89 2.41
C LYS A 38 -5.47 8.38 2.61
N ARG A 39 -4.99 7.64 1.59
CA ARG A 39 -4.99 6.18 1.61
C ARG A 39 -4.00 5.60 2.61
N VAL A 40 -2.76 6.09 2.63
CA VAL A 40 -1.73 5.57 3.53
C VAL A 40 -2.05 5.96 4.98
N ARG A 41 -2.48 7.20 5.25
CA ARG A 41 -2.89 7.62 6.61
C ARG A 41 -4.03 6.79 7.19
N GLN A 42 -4.95 6.31 6.35
CA GLN A 42 -6.08 5.48 6.80
C GLN A 42 -5.62 4.23 7.57
N TYR A 43 -4.49 3.62 7.19
CA TYR A 43 -3.94 2.44 7.88
C TYR A 43 -3.45 2.73 9.29
N PHE A 44 -3.00 3.95 9.57
CA PHE A 44 -2.37 4.30 10.86
C PHE A 44 -3.31 5.08 11.79
N GLN A 45 -4.36 5.70 11.24
CA GLN A 45 -5.30 6.52 12.00
C GLN A 45 -6.59 5.78 12.36
N SER A 46 -7.02 4.80 11.56
CA SER A 46 -8.27 4.09 11.81
C SER A 46 -8.09 2.98 12.84
N LYS A 47 -9.00 2.91 13.82
CA LYS A 47 -9.05 1.82 14.80
C LYS A 47 -9.92 0.63 14.33
N ALA A 48 -10.73 0.82 13.28
CA ALA A 48 -11.75 -0.12 12.83
C ALA A 48 -11.31 -0.99 11.63
N HIS A 49 -10.09 -1.53 11.68
CA HIS A 49 -9.60 -2.44 10.64
C HIS A 49 -10.00 -3.90 10.91
N ILE A 50 -10.30 -4.64 9.84
CA ILE A 50 -10.50 -6.10 9.94
C ILE A 50 -9.20 -6.80 10.39
N PRO A 51 -9.27 -7.98 11.05
CA PRO A 51 -8.11 -8.64 11.64
C PRO A 51 -6.93 -8.85 10.69
N LYS A 52 -7.20 -9.21 9.42
CA LYS A 52 -6.15 -9.41 8.41
C LYS A 52 -5.37 -8.12 8.11
N ILE A 53 -6.04 -6.97 8.09
CA ILE A 53 -5.41 -5.65 7.86
C ILE A 53 -4.63 -5.22 9.10
N GLN A 54 -5.17 -5.44 10.31
CA GLN A 54 -4.43 -5.17 11.55
C GLN A 54 -3.15 -6.00 11.63
N ALA A 55 -3.20 -7.28 11.24
CA ALA A 55 -2.03 -8.14 11.17
C ALA A 55 -0.99 -7.62 10.17
N MET A 56 -1.42 -7.12 9.01
CA MET A 56 -0.52 -6.45 8.06
C MET A 56 0.15 -5.22 8.67
N ILE A 57 -0.65 -4.32 9.26
CA ILE A 57 -0.16 -3.05 9.85
C ILE A 57 0.92 -3.32 10.91
N LYS A 58 0.73 -4.33 11.76
CA LYS A 58 1.72 -4.73 12.78
C LYS A 58 3.08 -5.15 12.21
N ASN A 59 3.14 -5.55 10.94
CA ASN A 59 4.36 -5.96 10.26
C ASN A 59 4.96 -4.84 9.39
N ILE A 60 4.35 -3.65 9.35
CA ILE A 60 4.90 -2.50 8.62
C ILE A 60 6.00 -1.87 9.47
N TYR A 61 7.19 -1.78 8.90
CA TYR A 61 8.32 -1.04 9.46
C TYR A 61 8.54 0.28 8.71
N GLU A 62 8.43 0.24 7.38
CA GLU A 62 8.55 1.41 6.51
C GLU A 62 7.55 1.34 5.35
N PHE A 63 7.32 2.47 4.69
CA PHE A 63 6.55 2.51 3.45
C PHE A 63 7.22 3.42 2.42
N GLU A 64 7.01 3.11 1.16
CA GLU A 64 7.45 3.91 0.02
C GLU A 64 6.28 4.17 -0.91
N TYR A 65 6.42 5.15 -1.81
CA TYR A 65 5.41 5.44 -2.81
C TYR A 65 6.02 5.96 -4.11
N ILE A 66 5.28 5.78 -5.19
CA ILE A 66 5.57 6.32 -6.51
C ILE A 66 4.33 7.08 -6.98
N ILE A 67 4.49 8.35 -7.29
CA ILE A 67 3.45 9.20 -7.88
C ILE A 67 3.26 8.80 -9.34
N THR A 68 2.01 8.77 -9.80
CA THR A 68 1.65 8.57 -11.21
C THR A 68 0.84 9.75 -11.71
N ASP A 69 0.68 9.90 -13.03
CA ASP A 69 -0.07 11.04 -13.59
C ASP A 69 -1.58 10.83 -13.46
N ASN A 70 -2.02 9.58 -13.43
CA ASN A 70 -3.44 9.23 -13.36
C ASN A 70 -3.66 7.87 -12.66
N GLU A 71 -4.94 7.51 -12.47
CA GLU A 71 -5.34 6.26 -11.81
C GLU A 71 -5.07 5.00 -12.63
N VAL A 72 -5.04 5.12 -13.96
CA VAL A 72 -4.81 3.99 -14.88
C VAL A 72 -3.37 3.54 -14.79
N GLU A 73 -2.42 4.49 -14.80
CA GLU A 73 -1.01 4.20 -14.55
C GLU A 73 -0.78 3.59 -13.18
N ALA A 74 -1.44 4.13 -12.14
CA ALA A 74 -1.35 3.55 -10.79
C ALA A 74 -1.83 2.09 -10.77
N LEU A 75 -2.90 1.78 -11.51
CA LEU A 75 -3.41 0.40 -11.65
C LEU A 75 -2.41 -0.51 -12.35
N ILE A 76 -1.84 -0.08 -13.48
CA ILE A 76 -0.86 -0.87 -14.22
C ILE A 76 0.40 -1.11 -13.39
N LEU A 77 0.90 -0.06 -12.73
CA LEU A 77 2.11 -0.12 -11.92
C LEU A 77 1.90 -1.01 -10.68
N GLU A 78 0.75 -0.92 -10.02
CA GLU A 78 0.39 -1.80 -8.91
C GLU A 78 0.39 -3.27 -9.37
N ALA A 79 -0.29 -3.58 -10.48
CA ALA A 79 -0.35 -4.93 -11.02
C ALA A 79 1.04 -5.48 -11.33
N ASN A 80 1.92 -4.66 -11.92
CA ASN A 80 3.30 -5.02 -12.19
C ASN A 80 4.09 -5.34 -10.91
N TYR A 81 3.94 -4.52 -9.87
CA TYR A 81 4.63 -4.76 -8.60
C TYR A 81 4.08 -5.96 -7.83
N ILE A 82 2.76 -6.16 -7.82
CA ILE A 82 2.16 -7.37 -7.22
C ILE A 82 2.65 -8.61 -7.96
N LYS A 83 2.72 -8.57 -9.30
CA LYS A 83 3.22 -9.70 -10.12
C LYS A 83 4.71 -9.97 -9.85
N LYS A 84 5.52 -8.91 -9.74
CA LYS A 84 6.97 -8.98 -9.54
C LYS A 84 7.35 -9.48 -8.14
N TYR A 85 6.75 -8.91 -7.09
CA TYR A 85 7.16 -9.16 -5.71
C TYR A 85 6.30 -10.18 -4.97
N ARG A 86 5.11 -10.51 -5.50
CA ARG A 86 4.14 -11.43 -4.89
C ARG A 86 3.97 -11.22 -3.37
N PRO A 87 3.67 -9.99 -2.92
CA PRO A 87 3.71 -9.67 -1.49
C PRO A 87 2.73 -10.53 -0.70
N LYS A 88 3.16 -10.99 0.49
CA LYS A 88 2.39 -11.88 1.36
C LYS A 88 0.95 -11.41 1.58
N TYR A 89 0.75 -10.14 1.92
CA TYR A 89 -0.58 -9.63 2.26
C TYR A 89 -1.45 -9.35 1.03
N ASN A 90 -0.89 -9.11 -0.16
CA ASN A 90 -1.71 -9.03 -1.38
C ASN A 90 -2.40 -10.36 -1.70
N THR A 91 -1.75 -11.48 -1.38
CA THR A 91 -2.33 -12.82 -1.54
C THR A 91 -3.36 -13.13 -0.46
N LEU A 92 -3.06 -12.80 0.81
CA LEU A 92 -3.95 -13.07 1.95
C LEU A 92 -5.21 -12.19 2.01
N LEU A 93 -5.11 -10.98 1.45
CA LEU A 93 -6.19 -9.98 1.41
C LEU A 93 -6.98 -10.03 0.08
N ARG A 94 -6.69 -11.01 -0.78
CA ARG A 94 -7.44 -11.22 -2.01
C ARG A 94 -8.83 -11.75 -1.65
N ASP A 95 -9.84 -10.88 -1.67
CA ASP A 95 -11.26 -11.28 -1.73
C ASP A 95 -11.65 -11.62 -3.16
N ASP A 96 -12.67 -12.47 -3.34
CA ASP A 96 -13.24 -12.94 -4.63
C ASP A 96 -13.78 -11.82 -5.55
N LYS A 97 -13.65 -10.55 -5.16
CA LYS A 97 -13.96 -9.40 -6.01
C LYS A 97 -12.79 -9.16 -6.97
N GLN A 98 -12.66 -10.05 -7.96
CA GLN A 98 -11.60 -9.98 -8.96
C GLN A 98 -11.63 -8.66 -9.73
N TYR A 99 -10.45 -8.05 -9.78
CA TYR A 99 -9.96 -7.10 -10.76
C TYR A 99 -10.53 -7.39 -12.17
N PRO A 100 -11.06 -6.40 -12.90
CA PRO A 100 -11.30 -6.58 -14.32
C PRO A 100 -9.93 -6.78 -14.97
N TYR A 101 -9.66 -8.00 -15.40
CA TYR A 101 -8.63 -8.23 -16.40
C TYR A 101 -9.08 -7.46 -17.65
N ILE A 102 -8.29 -6.48 -18.08
CA ILE A 102 -8.36 -5.94 -19.44
C ILE A 102 -7.60 -6.92 -20.34
#